data_AF-A0A1Q7IJF3-F1
#
_entry.id   AF-A0A1Q7IJF3-F1
#
_cell.length_a   1.000
_cell.length_b   1.000
_cell.length_c   1.000
_cell.angle_alpha   90.00
_cell.angle_beta   90.00
_cell.angle_gamma   90.00
#
_symmetry.space_group_name_H-M   'P 1'
#
loop_
_entity.id
_entity.type
_entity.pdbx_description
1 polymer ?
#
loop_
_entity_poly.entity_id
_entity_poly.type
_entity_poly.pdbx_seq_one_letter_code
_entity_poly.pdbx_strand_id
1 'polypeptide(L)'
;MWGHRHWGGMRRGWLRPWIISIVGRSPKNGAEIIDEIEKMSWGGWRPSPGSIYPLLDQMTVEGALKKREDGRYELTDNGKDEGSFPFGFPFGQRPTSVESMVSEMRDYVSYFEDLARSSPSKMDPYKDRLREVTDRLSKLL
;
A
#
# COMPACT_ATOMS: atom_id res chain seq x y z
N MET A 1 18.56 -23.43 -2.94
CA MET A 1 18.27 -23.01 -1.55
C MET A 1 17.70 -21.59 -1.62
N TRP A 2 16.38 -21.44 -1.40
CA TRP A 2 15.73 -20.13 -1.45
C TRP A 2 15.88 -19.46 -0.07
N GLY A 3 16.65 -18.37 -0.02
CA GLY A 3 16.81 -17.57 1.18
C GLY A 3 15.55 -16.74 1.43
N HIS A 4 14.69 -17.21 2.34
CA HIS A 4 13.65 -16.40 2.95
C HIS A 4 14.30 -15.26 3.73
N ARG A 5 14.50 -14.12 3.07
CA ARG A 5 14.91 -12.89 3.73
C ARG A 5 13.69 -12.37 4.48
N HIS A 6 13.60 -12.71 5.76
CA HIS A 6 12.60 -12.19 6.68
C HIS A 6 12.66 -10.65 6.68
N TRP A 7 11.76 -10.01 5.95
CA TRP A 7 11.32 -8.63 6.23
C TRP A 7 10.41 -8.67 7.48
N GLY A 8 10.99 -9.10 8.60
CA GLY A 8 10.35 -9.04 9.91
C GLY A 8 10.36 -7.59 10.39
N GLY A 9 9.48 -6.74 9.86
CA GLY A 9 9.47 -5.35 10.32
C GLY A 9 8.74 -4.31 9.48
N MET A 10 7.92 -4.65 8.47
CA MET A 10 6.88 -3.69 8.08
C MET A 10 5.93 -3.58 9.28
N ARG A 11 6.03 -2.48 10.04
CA ARG A 11 5.29 -2.27 11.29
C ARG A 11 3.81 -2.56 11.00
N ARG A 12 3.12 -3.29 11.89
CA ARG A 12 1.68 -3.63 11.75
C ARG A 12 0.81 -2.45 11.30
N GLY A 13 1.20 -1.21 11.63
CA GLY A 13 0.56 0.03 11.19
C GLY A 13 0.48 0.23 9.67
N TRP A 14 1.29 -0.44 8.86
CA TRP A 14 1.21 -0.34 7.40
C TRP A 14 0.14 -1.26 6.81
N LEU A 15 -0.19 -2.39 7.45
CA LEU A 15 -1.14 -3.37 6.92
C LEU A 15 -2.59 -2.88 6.96
N ARG A 16 -2.95 -2.14 8.01
CA ARG A 16 -4.34 -1.70 8.23
C ARG A 16 -4.88 -0.87 7.05
N PRO A 17 -4.17 0.15 6.55
CA PRO A 17 -4.71 0.91 5.44
C PRO A 17 -4.72 0.16 4.10
N TRP A 18 -3.83 -0.82 3.89
CA TRP A 18 -3.93 -1.74 2.75
C TRP A 18 -5.26 -2.50 2.80
N ILE A 19 -5.60 -3.05 3.98
CA ILE A 19 -6.87 -3.76 4.19
C ILE A 19 -8.06 -2.83 3.91
N ILE A 20 -8.09 -1.62 4.50
CA ILE A 20 -9.16 -0.63 4.28
C ILE A 20 -9.33 -0.33 2.78
N SER A 21 -8.22 -0.08 2.09
CA SER A 21 -8.24 0.23 0.66
C SER A 21 -8.78 -0.92 -0.19
N ILE A 22 -8.38 -2.16 0.13
CA ILE A 22 -8.76 -3.36 -0.60
C ILE A 22 -10.26 -3.67 -0.39
N VAL A 23 -10.70 -3.71 0.87
CA VAL A 23 -12.09 -4.06 1.22
C VAL A 23 -13.06 -2.91 0.94
N GLY A 24 -12.58 -1.67 0.88
CA GLY A 24 -13.36 -0.50 0.46
C GLY A 24 -13.78 -0.53 -1.01
N ARG A 25 -13.10 -1.33 -1.85
CA ARG A 25 -13.49 -1.55 -3.26
C ARG A 25 -14.55 -2.64 -3.41
N SER A 26 -14.40 -3.71 -2.65
CA SER A 26 -15.30 -4.88 -2.67
C SER A 26 -15.02 -5.76 -1.45
N PRO A 27 -16.03 -6.42 -0.87
CA PRO A 27 -15.80 -7.39 0.21
C PRO A 27 -14.88 -8.52 -0.22
N LYS A 28 -13.87 -8.85 0.61
CA LYS A 28 -12.87 -9.90 0.35
C LYS A 28 -12.56 -10.74 1.57
N ASN A 29 -12.19 -12.01 1.39
CA ASN A 29 -11.70 -12.87 2.46
C ASN A 29 -10.20 -12.63 2.75
N GLY A 30 -9.68 -13.21 3.83
CA GLY A 30 -8.30 -13.00 4.25
C GLY A 30 -7.24 -13.44 3.23
N ALA A 31 -7.50 -14.53 2.48
CA ALA A 31 -6.59 -15.00 1.43
C ALA A 31 -6.57 -14.05 0.23
N GLU A 32 -7.75 -13.61 -0.22
CA GLU A 32 -7.88 -12.62 -1.30
C GLU A 32 -7.19 -11.29 -0.94
N ILE A 33 -7.26 -10.86 0.33
CA ILE A 33 -6.56 -9.67 0.81
C ILE A 33 -5.04 -9.85 0.71
N ILE A 34 -4.51 -11.00 1.11
CA ILE A 34 -3.07 -11.32 0.99
C ILE A 34 -2.63 -11.26 -0.48
N ASP A 35 -3.41 -11.87 -1.38
CA ASP A 35 -3.13 -11.93 -2.81
C ASP A 35 -3.16 -10.53 -3.46
N GLU A 36 -4.13 -9.69 -3.09
CA GLU A 36 -4.20 -8.32 -3.59
C GLU A 36 -3.03 -7.48 -3.11
N ILE A 37 -2.58 -7.62 -1.85
CA ILE A 37 -1.39 -6.91 -1.36
C ILE A 37 -0.14 -7.32 -2.14
N GLU A 38 0.03 -8.61 -2.44
CA GLU A 38 1.14 -9.07 -3.28
C GLU A 38 1.06 -8.49 -4.69
N LYS A 39 -0.13 -8.51 -5.31
CA LYS A 39 -0.34 -7.96 -6.64
C LYS A 39 -0.08 -6.46 -6.69
N MET A 40 -0.58 -5.72 -5.71
CA MET A 40 -0.45 -4.27 -5.62
C MET A 40 0.98 -3.83 -5.28
N SER A 41 1.76 -4.69 -4.61
CA SER A 41 3.20 -4.48 -4.39
C SER A 41 4.07 -4.97 -5.54
N TRP A 42 3.48 -5.34 -6.68
CA TRP A 42 4.16 -5.93 -7.85
C TRP A 42 5.02 -7.14 -7.52
N GLY A 43 4.55 -7.99 -6.59
CA GLY A 43 5.27 -9.16 -6.10
C GLY A 43 6.43 -8.83 -5.16
N GLY A 44 6.61 -7.54 -4.81
CA GLY A 44 7.67 -7.09 -3.91
C GLY A 44 7.43 -7.49 -2.45
N TRP A 45 6.18 -7.74 -2.06
CA TRP A 45 5.80 -8.08 -0.69
C TRP A 45 4.49 -8.87 -0.61
N ARG A 46 4.54 -10.03 0.07
CA ARG A 46 3.37 -10.81 0.44
C ARG A 46 3.29 -10.91 1.97
N PRO A 47 2.25 -10.36 2.62
CA PRO A 47 2.11 -10.46 4.06
C PRO A 47 1.79 -11.88 4.50
N SER A 48 2.17 -12.25 5.72
CA SER A 48 1.88 -13.59 6.23
C SER A 48 0.44 -13.67 6.76
N PRO A 49 -0.19 -14.85 6.73
CA PRO A 49 -1.46 -15.09 7.40
C PRO A 49 -1.45 -14.64 8.87
N GLY A 50 -0.34 -14.90 9.58
CA GLY A 50 -0.16 -14.53 10.99
C GLY A 50 -0.12 -13.02 11.26
N SER A 51 0.10 -12.18 10.25
CA SER A 51 -0.03 -10.73 10.40
C SER A 51 -1.38 -10.19 9.91
N ILE A 52 -2.07 -10.92 9.03
CA ILE A 52 -3.36 -10.49 8.45
C ILE A 52 -4.53 -10.87 9.33
N TYR A 53 -4.69 -12.14 9.69
CA TYR A 53 -5.89 -12.61 10.39
C TYR A 53 -6.08 -11.95 11.76
N PRO A 54 -5.04 -11.84 12.63
CA PRO A 54 -5.20 -11.13 13.90
C PRO A 54 -5.57 -9.65 13.72
N LEU A 55 -5.09 -9.01 12.65
CA LEU A 55 -5.43 -7.62 12.36
C LEU A 55 -6.86 -7.47 11.84
N LEU A 56 -7.33 -8.38 10.99
CA LEU A 56 -8.73 -8.40 10.53
C LEU A 56 -9.71 -8.60 11.69
N ASP A 57 -9.36 -9.49 12.62
CA ASP A 57 -10.15 -9.71 13.82
C ASP A 57 -10.15 -8.47 14.71
N GLN A 58 -8.99 -7.84 14.92
CA GLN A 58 -8.88 -6.58 15.66
C GLN A 58 -9.73 -5.46 15.02
N MET A 59 -9.63 -5.26 13.71
CA MET A 59 -10.40 -4.25 12.97
C MET A 59 -11.91 -4.52 13.01
N THR A 60 -12.30 -5.79 13.12
CA THR A 60 -13.71 -6.16 13.29
C THR A 60 -14.21 -5.81 14.70
N VAL A 61 -13.41 -6.07 15.73
CA VAL A 61 -13.71 -5.70 17.12
C VAL A 61 -13.82 -4.18 17.29
N GLU A 62 -12.92 -3.42 16.65
CA GLU A 62 -12.93 -1.95 16.65
C GLU A 62 -14.07 -1.37 15.79
N GLY A 63 -14.81 -2.21 15.07
CA GLY A 63 -15.94 -1.80 14.24
C GLY A 63 -15.54 -1.13 12.92
N ALA A 64 -14.25 -1.17 12.53
CA ALA A 64 -13.78 -0.68 11.23
C ALA A 64 -14.15 -1.63 10.08
N LEU A 65 -14.26 -2.93 10.38
CA LEU A 65 -14.72 -3.95 9.43
C LEU A 65 -15.93 -4.70 9.98
N LYS A 66 -16.72 -5.25 9.06
CA LYS A 66 -17.76 -6.24 9.35
C LYS A 66 -17.42 -7.54 8.62
N LYS A 67 -17.39 -8.65 9.35
CA LYS A 67 -17.29 -9.99 8.75
C LYS A 67 -18.67 -10.48 8.31
N ARG A 68 -18.78 -10.85 7.04
CA ARG A 68 -19.98 -11.43 6.42
C ARG A 68 -20.07 -12.92 6.72
N GLU A 69 -21.27 -13.48 6.53
CA GLU A 69 -21.54 -14.91 6.73
C GLU A 69 -20.70 -15.80 5.80
N ASP A 70 -20.38 -15.31 4.60
CA ASP A 70 -19.50 -15.99 3.63
C ASP A 70 -18.00 -15.88 3.96
N GLY A 71 -17.66 -15.33 5.12
CA GLY A 71 -16.28 -15.19 5.59
C GLY A 71 -15.51 -14.01 4.99
N ARG A 72 -16.14 -13.18 4.13
CA ARG A 72 -15.53 -11.96 3.60
C ARG A 72 -15.66 -10.79 4.57
N TYR A 73 -14.72 -9.86 4.50
CA TYR A 73 -14.69 -8.63 5.27
C TYR A 73 -15.17 -7.46 4.41
N GLU A 74 -15.99 -6.61 4.99
CA GLU A 74 -16.56 -5.40 4.37
C GLU A 74 -16.24 -4.18 5.23
N LEU A 75 -15.95 -3.05 4.59
CA LEU A 75 -15.66 -1.79 5.26
C LEU A 75 -16.94 -1.20 5.86
N THR A 76 -16.91 -0.81 7.13
CA THR A 76 -18.00 -0.08 7.79
C THR A 76 -17.84 1.43 7.57
N ASP A 77 -18.83 2.22 7.99
CA ASP A 77 -18.69 3.68 7.96
C ASP A 77 -17.58 4.17 8.91
N ASN A 78 -17.43 3.57 10.10
CA ASN A 78 -16.32 3.87 11.02
C ASN A 78 -14.94 3.61 10.38
N GLY A 79 -14.82 2.54 9.58
CA GLY A 79 -13.59 2.22 8.85
C GLY A 79 -13.30 3.15 7.66
N LYS A 80 -14.30 3.84 7.11
CA LYS A 80 -14.11 4.84 6.04
C LYS A 80 -13.44 6.10 6.57
N ASP A 81 -13.77 6.51 7.80
CA ASP A 81 -13.21 7.70 8.45
C ASP A 81 -11.75 7.49 8.87
N GLU A 82 -11.31 6.24 9.06
CA GLU A 82 -9.89 5.88 9.24
C GLU A 82 -9.08 5.91 7.92
N GLY A 83 -9.78 5.91 6.78
CA GLY A 83 -9.25 5.60 5.46
C GLY A 83 -8.74 6.80 4.67
N SER A 84 -7.76 7.53 5.18
CA SER A 84 -6.81 8.26 4.34
C SER A 84 -5.42 8.11 4.93
N PHE A 85 -4.57 7.36 4.23
CA PHE A 85 -3.16 7.25 4.58
C PHE A 85 -2.53 8.66 4.55
N PRO A 86 -1.65 9.05 5.50
CA PRO A 86 -0.88 10.28 5.42
C PRO A 86 0.18 10.31 4.30
N PHE A 87 0.26 9.24 3.50
CA PHE A 87 1.07 9.15 2.28
C PHE A 87 0.16 8.62 1.19
N GLY A 88 -0.30 9.54 0.35
CA GLY A 88 -1.18 9.24 -0.77
C GLY A 88 -0.44 8.29 -1.70
N PHE A 89 -0.91 7.04 -1.78
CA PHE A 89 -0.49 6.09 -2.79
C PHE A 89 -1.64 5.13 -3.09
N PRO A 90 -1.88 4.81 -4.38
CA PRO A 90 -3.13 5.22 -4.97
C PRO A 90 -4.02 4.01 -5.21
N PHE A 91 -5.10 3.92 -4.46
CA PHE A 91 -6.09 2.90 -4.74
C PHE A 91 -7.52 3.44 -4.74
N GLY A 92 -7.75 4.61 -5.36
CA GLY A 92 -9.10 4.93 -5.84
C GLY A 92 -9.35 6.36 -6.32
N GLN A 93 -8.56 7.34 -5.87
CA GLN A 93 -8.76 8.74 -6.25
C GLN A 93 -7.61 9.15 -7.17
N ARG A 94 -7.92 9.55 -8.41
CA ARG A 94 -6.93 10.30 -9.20
C ARG A 94 -6.72 11.64 -8.49
N PRO A 95 -5.50 12.18 -8.42
CA PRO A 95 -5.31 13.54 -7.93
C PRO A 95 -6.24 14.48 -8.70
N THR A 96 -7.15 15.14 -7.99
CA THR A 96 -8.14 16.05 -8.60
C THR A 96 -7.66 17.50 -8.64
N SER A 97 -6.52 17.79 -8.01
CA SER A 97 -5.88 19.11 -7.99
C SER A 97 -4.38 19.00 -8.24
N VAL A 98 -3.78 20.11 -8.70
CA VAL A 98 -2.32 20.23 -8.88
C VAL A 98 -1.59 20.03 -7.55
N GLU A 99 -2.14 20.54 -6.45
CA GLU A 99 -1.58 20.35 -5.11
C GLU A 99 -1.49 18.87 -4.73
N SER A 100 -2.56 18.11 -4.94
CA SER A 100 -2.56 16.67 -4.70
C SER A 100 -1.55 15.95 -5.62
N MET A 101 -1.41 16.36 -6.88
CA MET A 101 -0.41 15.79 -7.79
C MET A 101 1.02 16.00 -7.29
N VAL A 102 1.33 17.22 -6.82
CA VAL A 102 2.66 17.55 -6.29
C VAL A 102 2.94 16.80 -4.98
N SER A 103 1.94 16.69 -4.08
CA SER A 103 2.08 15.90 -2.85
C SER A 103 2.36 14.43 -3.14
N GLU A 104 1.60 13.84 -4.08
CA GLU A 104 1.80 12.46 -4.51
C GLU A 104 3.20 12.28 -5.11
N MET A 105 3.65 13.18 -5.99
CA MET A 105 5.01 13.15 -6.56
C MET A 105 6.10 13.14 -5.47
N ARG A 106 5.93 13.93 -4.41
CA ARG A 106 6.84 13.93 -3.25
C ARG A 106 6.86 12.57 -2.57
N ASP A 107 5.71 11.94 -2.39
CA ASP A 107 5.59 10.64 -1.74
C ASP A 107 6.27 9.54 -2.59
N TYR A 108 6.12 9.57 -3.93
CA TYR A 108 6.86 8.67 -4.84
C TYR A 108 8.37 8.85 -4.70
N VAL A 109 8.86 10.09 -4.60
CA VAL A 109 10.28 10.39 -4.42
C VAL A 109 10.80 9.81 -3.10
N SER A 110 10.09 10.01 -1.98
CA SER A 110 10.49 9.41 -0.71
C SER A 110 10.55 7.88 -0.75
N TYR A 111 9.60 7.23 -1.44
CA TYR A 111 9.68 5.79 -1.67
C TYR A 111 10.94 5.38 -2.47
N PHE A 112 11.29 6.14 -3.52
CA PHE A 112 12.51 5.87 -4.30
C PHE A 112 13.77 6.08 -3.48
N GLU A 113 13.82 7.06 -2.58
CA GLU A 113 14.93 7.29 -1.67
C GLU A 113 15.12 6.11 -0.71
N ASP A 114 14.02 5.63 -0.12
CA ASP A 114 14.03 4.45 0.75
C ASP A 114 14.42 3.18 -0.01
N LEU A 115 13.93 3.02 -1.23
CA LEU A 115 14.26 1.88 -2.09
C LEU A 115 15.73 1.92 -2.53
N ALA A 116 16.25 3.09 -2.89
CA ALA A 116 17.66 3.29 -3.22
C ALA A 116 18.58 3.00 -2.03
N ARG A 117 18.15 3.34 -0.80
CA ARG A 117 18.90 3.04 0.43
C ARG A 117 18.87 1.55 0.79
N SER A 118 17.71 0.91 0.68
CA SER A 118 17.49 -0.46 1.16
C SER A 118 17.79 -1.55 0.13
N SER A 119 17.70 -1.25 -1.17
CA SER A 119 17.93 -2.20 -2.27
C SER A 119 18.39 -1.49 -3.55
N PRO A 120 19.62 -0.95 -3.58
CA PRO A 120 20.12 -0.14 -4.70
C PRO A 120 19.99 -0.80 -6.08
N SER A 121 20.24 -2.11 -6.17
CA SER A 121 20.16 -2.87 -7.43
C SER A 121 18.76 -2.93 -8.04
N LYS A 122 17.71 -2.74 -7.23
CA LYS A 122 16.33 -2.65 -7.73
C LYS A 122 16.05 -1.31 -8.44
N MET A 123 16.85 -0.28 -8.17
CA MET A 123 16.72 1.02 -8.82
C MET A 123 17.43 1.12 -10.16
N ASP A 124 18.47 0.29 -10.39
CA ASP A 124 19.32 0.37 -11.58
C ASP A 124 18.55 0.36 -12.91
N PRO A 125 17.54 -0.51 -13.12
CA PRO A 125 16.79 -0.54 -14.39
C PRO A 125 15.99 0.74 -14.69
N TYR A 126 15.83 1.63 -13.70
CA TYR A 126 14.94 2.79 -13.78
C TYR A 126 15.68 4.13 -13.79
N LYS A 127 17.00 4.15 -13.57
CA LYS A 127 17.78 5.39 -13.43
C LYS A 127 17.65 6.32 -14.64
N ASP A 128 17.73 5.80 -15.85
CA ASP A 128 17.65 6.62 -17.06
C ASP A 128 16.27 7.24 -17.25
N ARG A 129 15.21 6.49 -16.94
CA ARG A 129 13.84 6.99 -16.97
C ARG A 129 13.61 8.07 -15.91
N LEU A 130 14.18 7.90 -14.71
CA LEU A 130 14.10 8.92 -13.65
C LEU A 130 14.82 10.21 -14.05
N ARG A 131 15.99 10.11 -14.67
CA ARG A 131 16.72 11.27 -15.23
C ARG A 131 15.87 12.01 -16.27
N GLU A 132 15.24 11.28 -17.20
CA GLU A 132 14.35 11.88 -18.20
C GLU A 132 13.19 12.65 -17.54
N VAL A 133 12.57 12.09 -16.51
CA VAL A 133 11.50 12.76 -15.76
C VAL A 133 12.02 14.04 -15.09
N THR A 134 13.18 13.98 -14.43
CA THR A 134 13.82 15.15 -13.83
C THR A 134 14.10 16.24 -14.86
N ASP A 135 14.64 15.89 -16.03
CA ASP A 135 14.94 16.83 -17.12
C ASP A 135 13.68 17.48 -17.71
N ARG A 136 12.55 16.77 -17.72
CA ARG A 136 11.27 17.32 -18.18
C ARG A 136 10.69 18.27 -17.15
N LEU A 137 10.77 17.94 -15.86
CA LEU A 137 10.27 18.77 -14.77
C LEU A 137 11.09 20.06 -14.62
N SER A 138 12.42 19.99 -14.78
CA SER A 138 13.30 21.15 -14.66
C SER A 138 13.03 22.22 -15.71
N LYS A 139 12.48 21.85 -16.88
CA LYS A 139 12.07 22.80 -17.93
C LYS A 139 10.78 23.56 -17.62
N LEU A 140 10.05 23.17 -16.57
CA LEU A 140 8.80 23.79 -16.15
C LEU A 140 8.98 24.80 -15.00
N LEU A 141 10.18 24.84 -14.39
CA LEU A 141 10.56 25.70 -13.27
C LEU A 141 11.48 26.82 -13.75
#